data_AF-A0A434IME5-F1
#
_entry.id   AF-A0A434IME5-F1
#
_cell.length_a   1.000
_cell.length_b   1.000
_cell.length_c   1.000
_cell.angle_alpha   90.00
_cell.angle_beta   90.00
_cell.angle_gamma   90.00
#
_symmetry.space_group_name_H-M   'P 1'
#
loop_
_entity.id
_entity.type
_entity.pdbx_description
1 polymer ?
#
loop_
_entity_poly.entity_id
_entity_poly.type
_entity_poly.pdbx_seq_one_letter_code
_entity_poly.pdbx_strand_id
1 'polypeptide(L)' 'INGTELRDATGKITFGQFTNQIEYQDAGSALNNEMKKEVLAKVDTSTLTGKTVSVVGAFKLVNPKSWLVTPVRLEVK' A
#
# COMPACT_ATOMS: atom_id res chain seq x y z
N ILE A 1 3.72 6.50 -2.07
CA ILE A 1 2.49 5.66 -2.04
C ILE A 1 1.35 6.49 -1.50
N ASN A 2 0.34 6.67 -2.34
CA ASN A 2 -0.89 7.43 -2.09
C ASN A 2 -2.04 6.62 -2.70
N GLY A 3 -3.28 7.00 -2.42
CA GLY A 3 -4.48 6.34 -2.94
C GLY A 3 -5.24 5.58 -1.86
N THR A 4 -6.12 4.69 -2.28
CA THR A 4 -7.07 3.99 -1.39
C THR A 4 -6.89 2.48 -1.43
N GLU A 5 -5.88 1.97 -2.14
CA GLU A 5 -5.70 0.56 -2.42
C GLU A 5 -5.63 -0.29 -1.14
N LEU A 6 -4.95 0.17 -0.08
CA LEU A 6 -4.90 -0.55 1.19
C LEU A 6 -6.23 -0.56 1.94
N ARG A 7 -6.97 0.55 1.87
CA ARG A 7 -8.31 0.67 2.48
C ARG A 7 -9.28 -0.29 1.79
N ASP A 8 -9.22 -0.32 0.46
CA ASP A 8 -10.21 -1.00 -0.38
C ASP A 8 -9.90 -2.50 -0.56
N ALA A 9 -8.63 -2.91 -0.52
CA ALA A 9 -8.19 -4.26 -0.88
C ALA A 9 -8.86 -5.40 -0.12
N THR A 10 -9.31 -5.17 1.12
CA THR A 10 -9.97 -6.22 1.93
C THR A 10 -11.49 -6.16 1.89
N GLY A 11 -12.07 -5.07 1.38
CA GLY A 11 -13.51 -4.80 1.45
C GLY A 11 -14.07 -4.57 2.86
N LYS A 12 -13.24 -4.55 3.91
CA LYS A 12 -13.69 -4.40 5.31
C LYS A 12 -13.99 -2.95 5.70
N ILE A 13 -13.28 -2.01 5.07
CA ILE A 13 -13.46 -0.58 5.30
C ILE A 13 -14.35 -0.06 4.18
N THR A 14 -15.54 0.43 4.50
CA THR A 14 -16.54 0.85 3.53
C THR A 14 -17.04 2.25 3.84
N PHE A 15 -17.57 2.95 2.83
CA PHE A 15 -18.01 4.33 2.99
C PHE A 15 -19.08 4.50 4.10
N GLY A 16 -19.96 3.53 4.30
CA GLY A 16 -21.01 3.58 5.33
C GLY A 16 -20.51 3.61 6.78
N GLN A 17 -19.21 3.45 7.00
CA GLN A 17 -18.56 3.60 8.32
C GLN A 17 -18.13 5.05 8.62
N PHE A 18 -18.31 5.98 7.68
CA PHE A 18 -17.85 7.37 7.76
C PHE A 18 -19.00 8.35 7.47
N THR A 19 -18.90 9.58 7.96
CA THR A 19 -19.97 10.57 7.78
C THR A 19 -19.92 11.26 6.42
N ASN A 20 -18.74 11.33 5.82
CA ASN A 20 -18.51 12.04 4.57
C ASN A 20 -17.29 11.51 3.79
N GLN A 21 -17.13 12.00 2.56
CA GLN A 21 -16.09 11.56 1.65
C GLN A 21 -14.67 11.91 2.13
N ILE A 22 -14.50 13.02 2.86
CA ILE A 22 -13.19 13.47 3.35
C ILE A 22 -12.68 12.49 4.40
N GLU A 23 -13.49 12.18 5.42
CA GLU A 23 -13.12 11.18 6.45
C GLU A 23 -12.76 9.82 5.83
N TYR A 24 -13.52 9.38 4.83
CA TYR A 24 -13.24 8.13 4.14
C TYR A 24 -11.91 8.16 3.38
N GLN A 25 -11.53 9.31 2.81
CA GLN A 25 -10.21 9.49 2.18
C GLN A 25 -9.09 9.59 3.22
N ASP A 26 -9.33 10.24 4.35
CA ASP A 26 -8.37 10.37 5.44
C ASP A 26 -8.00 8.99 6.02
N ALA A 27 -8.96 8.07 6.11
CA ALA A 27 -8.67 6.68 6.47
C ALA A 27 -7.69 6.01 5.50
N GLY A 28 -7.83 6.24 4.19
CA GLY A 28 -6.88 5.74 3.18
C GLY A 28 -5.49 6.36 3.33
N SER A 29 -5.43 7.67 3.56
CA SER A 29 -4.17 8.39 3.81
C SER A 29 -3.48 7.90 5.07
N ALA A 30 -4.22 7.68 6.16
CA ALA A 30 -3.69 7.16 7.41
C ALA A 30 -3.09 5.76 7.24
N LEU A 31 -3.78 4.85 6.55
CA LEU A 31 -3.25 3.51 6.25
C LEU A 31 -1.96 3.56 5.42
N ASN A 32 -1.89 4.44 4.41
CA ASN A 32 -0.66 4.62 3.63
C ASN A 32 0.49 5.18 4.47
N ASN A 33 0.20 6.11 5.36
CA ASN A 33 1.21 6.69 6.25
C ASN A 33 1.76 5.64 7.23
N GLU A 34 0.88 4.80 7.78
CA GLU A 34 1.29 3.72 8.67
C GLU A 34 2.11 2.66 7.95
N MET A 35 1.68 2.24 6.76
CA MET A 35 2.45 1.30 5.94
C MET A 35 3.85 1.84 5.58
N LYS A 36 3.98 3.14 5.27
CA LYS A 36 5.30 3.74 5.01
C LYS A 36 6.23 3.59 6.21
N LYS A 37 5.73 3.80 7.42
CA LYS A 37 6.51 3.66 8.67
C LYS A 37 6.84 2.19 8.96
N GLU A 38 5.84 1.32 8.89
CA GLU A 38 5.97 -0.07 9.35
C GLU A 38 6.66 -0.99 8.34
N VAL A 39 6.59 -0.67 7.05
CA VAL A 39 7.13 -1.49 5.98
C VAL A 39 8.31 -0.79 5.30
N LEU A 40 8.08 0.39 4.70
CA LEU A 40 9.09 0.99 3.82
C LEU A 40 10.26 1.63 4.58
N ALA A 41 10.02 2.25 5.74
CA ALA A 41 11.08 2.88 6.51
C ALA A 41 12.12 1.88 7.04
N LYS A 42 11.77 0.58 7.09
CA LYS A 42 12.66 -0.51 7.51
C LYS A 42 13.50 -1.07 6.35
N VAL A 43 13.27 -0.63 5.12
CA VAL A 43 13.93 -1.15 3.91
C VAL A 43 14.93 -0.13 3.39
N ASP A 44 16.22 -0.49 3.40
CA ASP A 44 17.24 0.31 2.73
C ASP A 44 17.24 0.01 1.22
N THR A 45 16.59 0.89 0.46
CA THR A 45 16.46 0.77 -0.99
C THR A 45 17.78 0.87 -1.74
N SER A 46 18.83 1.46 -1.14
CA SER A 46 20.13 1.62 -1.80
C SER A 46 20.87 0.28 -1.98
N THR A 47 20.50 -0.74 -1.18
CA THR A 47 21.18 -2.05 -1.16
C THR A 47 20.43 -3.14 -1.92
N LEU A 48 19.35 -2.81 -2.62
CA LEU A 48 18.45 -3.81 -3.24
C LEU A 48 18.90 -4.27 -4.63
N THR A 49 19.79 -3.56 -5.29
CA THR A 49 20.26 -3.92 -6.64
C THR A 49 20.87 -5.32 -6.64
N GLY A 50 20.37 -6.19 -7.53
CA GLY A 50 20.82 -7.58 -7.67
C GLY A 50 20.21 -8.55 -6.65
N LYS A 51 19.44 -8.07 -5.66
CA LYS A 51 18.75 -8.93 -4.68
C LYS A 51 17.38 -9.35 -5.18
N THR A 52 16.93 -10.51 -4.72
CA THR A 52 15.54 -10.96 -4.94
C THR A 52 14.68 -10.48 -3.78
N VAL A 53 13.57 -9.81 -4.09
CA VAL A 53 12.61 -9.37 -3.07
C VAL A 53 11.31 -10.16 -3.19
N SER A 54 10.68 -10.42 -2.05
CA SER A 54 9.32 -10.97 -1.96
C SER A 54 8.41 -9.90 -1.38
N VAL A 55 7.29 -9.63 -2.06
CA VAL A 55 6.37 -8.55 -1.69
C VAL A 55 4.97 -9.11 -1.55
N VAL A 56 4.30 -8.77 -0.45
CA VAL A 56 2.85 -8.97 -0.27
C VAL A 56 2.21 -7.59 -0.17
N GLY A 57 1.16 -7.34 -0.94
CA GLY A 57 0.55 -6.01 -1.00
C GLY A 57 -0.75 -5.96 -1.81
N ALA A 58 -1.38 -4.79 -1.81
CA ALA A 58 -2.55 -4.52 -2.63
C ALA A 58 -2.12 -4.29 -4.08
N PHE A 59 -2.59 -5.15 -4.98
CA PHE A 59 -2.31 -5.07 -6.42
C PHE A 59 -3.29 -4.14 -7.13
N LYS A 60 -2.77 -3.33 -8.06
CA LYS A 60 -3.56 -2.54 -8.99
C LYS A 60 -2.98 -2.65 -10.38
N LEU A 61 -3.78 -3.13 -11.32
CA LEU A 61 -3.46 -3.08 -12.74
C LEU A 61 -3.68 -1.65 -13.23
N VAL A 62 -2.64 -1.01 -13.77
CA VAL A 62 -2.75 0.32 -14.38
C VAL A 62 -3.10 0.16 -15.86
N ASN A 63 -2.38 -0.72 -16.56
CA ASN A 63 -2.66 -1.16 -17.92
C ASN A 63 -1.98 -2.53 -18.17
N PRO A 64 -2.19 -3.20 -19.32
CA PRO A 64 -1.63 -4.53 -19.56
C PRO A 64 -0.09 -4.64 -19.48
N LYS A 65 0.63 -3.51 -19.54
CA LYS A 65 2.10 -3.45 -19.46
C LYS A 65 2.61 -2.87 -18.14
N SER A 66 1.74 -2.40 -17.26
CA SER A 66 2.13 -1.70 -16.03
C SER A 66 1.15 -1.96 -14.89
N TRP A 67 1.71 -2.27 -13.73
CA TRP A 67 0.97 -2.58 -12.52
C TRP A 67 1.72 -2.03 -11.31
N LEU A 68 0.98 -1.84 -10.22
CA LEU A 68 1.50 -1.37 -8.94
C LEU A 68 1.13 -2.35 -7.85
N VAL A 69 2.03 -2.50 -6.87
CA VAL A 69 1.75 -3.20 -5.62
C VAL A 69 2.06 -2.24 -4.49
N THR A 70 1.06 -1.96 -3.65
CA THR A 70 1.25 -1.22 -2.40
C THR A 70 1.58 -2.23 -1.29
N PRO A 71 2.84 -2.28 -0.81
CA PRO A 71 3.32 -3.38 0.01
C PRO A 71 2.83 -3.27 1.46
N VAL A 72 2.36 -4.37 2.03
CA VAL A 72 2.14 -4.54 3.48
C VAL A 72 3.21 -5.41 4.13
N ARG A 73 4.03 -6.09 3.30
CA ARG A 73 5.23 -6.82 3.72
C ARG A 73 6.24 -6.83 2.57
N LEU A 74 7.50 -6.64 2.91
CA LEU A 74 8.63 -6.74 1.99
C LEU A 74 9.75 -7.52 2.66
N GLU A 75 10.24 -8.55 1.98
CA GLU A 75 11.36 -9.38 2.43
C GLU A 75 12.45 -9.38 1.35
N VAL A 76 13.69 -9.17 1.77
CA VAL A 76 14.86 -9.23 0.90
C VAL A 76 15.53 -10.58 1.13
N LYS A 77 15.72 -11.36 0.07
CA LYS A 77 16.41 -12.66 0.10
C LYS A 77 17.91 -12.52 -0.13
#